data_AF-A0A0N8K3N5-F1
#
_entry.id   AF-A0A0N8K3N5-F1
#
_cell.length_a   1.000
_cell.length_b   1.000
_cell.length_c   1.000
_cell.angle_alpha   90.00
_cell.angle_beta   90.00
_cell.angle_gamma   90.00
#
_symmetry.space_group_name_H-M   'P 1'
#
loop_
_entity.id
_entity.type
_entity.pdbx_description
1 polymer ?
#
loop_
_entity_poly.entity_id
_entity_poly.type
_entity_poly.pdbx_seq_one_letter_code
_entity_poly.pdbx_strand_id
1 'polypeptide(L)' 'MNRGPHIDKKSREQFEVRTYKRLLDIVQPNAQTVDALMKLDLAAGVNVEIKLA' A
#
# COMPACT_ATOMS: atom_id res chain seq x y z
N MET A 1 7.88 10.68 -19.69
CA MET A 1 9.24 10.43 -20.23
C MET A 1 9.13 10.26 -21.74
N ASN A 2 10.07 10.73 -22.56
CA ASN A 2 10.04 10.41 -24.00
C ASN A 2 10.82 9.10 -24.23
N ARG A 3 10.30 8.20 -25.06
CA ARG A 3 10.89 6.86 -25.27
C ARG A 3 12.24 6.90 -26.03
N GLY A 4 12.49 7.95 -26.80
CA GLY A 4 13.72 8.13 -27.61
C GLY A 4 14.52 9.37 -27.21
N PRO A 5 15.86 9.35 -27.38
CA PRO A 5 16.72 10.48 -27.04
C PRO A 5 16.62 11.66 -28.03
N HIS A 6 16.12 11.46 -29.26
CA HIS A 6 16.01 12.52 -30.27
C HIS A 6 14.79 12.34 -31.19
N ILE A 7 14.20 13.46 -31.66
CA ILE A 7 13.08 13.59 -32.63
C ILE A 7 11.69 13.01 -32.21
N ASP A 8 11.61 11.95 -31.42
CA ASP A 8 10.33 11.29 -31.09
C ASP A 8 9.54 11.93 -29.93
N LYS A 9 9.08 13.17 -30.12
CA LYS A 9 8.35 13.94 -29.07
C LYS A 9 6.91 13.48 -28.81
N LYS A 10 6.31 12.71 -29.74
CA LYS A 10 4.97 12.12 -29.59
C LYS A 10 5.00 10.78 -28.82
N SER A 11 6.16 10.13 -28.73
CA SER A 11 6.30 8.87 -28.01
C SER A 11 6.54 9.14 -26.53
N ARG A 12 5.44 9.22 -25.75
CA ARG A 12 5.48 9.50 -24.31
C ARG A 12 5.16 8.25 -23.50
N GLU A 13 6.01 7.99 -22.52
CA GLU A 13 5.76 7.02 -21.47
C GLU A 13 5.10 7.71 -20.29
N GLN A 14 3.97 7.15 -19.89
CA GLN A 14 3.21 7.53 -18.72
C GLN A 14 3.34 6.38 -17.73
N PHE A 15 3.81 6.68 -16.54
CA PHE A 15 3.87 5.75 -15.43
C PHE A 15 2.92 6.26 -14.36
N GLU A 16 2.13 5.37 -13.79
CA GLU A 16 1.26 5.66 -12.65
C GLU A 16 1.61 4.67 -11.54
N VAL A 17 1.73 5.18 -10.32
CA VAL A 17 1.83 4.34 -9.12
C VAL A 17 0.50 4.42 -8.39
N ARG A 18 -0.23 3.30 -8.33
CA ARG A 18 -1.51 3.21 -7.64
C ARG A 18 -1.33 2.61 -6.25
N THR A 19 -1.66 3.39 -5.22
CA THR A 19 -1.67 2.94 -3.83
C THR A 19 -3.10 2.73 -3.38
N TYR A 20 -3.43 1.51 -2.96
CA TYR A 20 -4.76 1.18 -2.44
C TYR A 20 -4.75 1.20 -0.92
N LYS A 21 -5.67 1.95 -0.32
CA LYS A 21 -5.84 2.03 1.14
C LYS A 21 -7.08 1.26 1.54
N ARG A 22 -6.94 0.40 2.55
CA ARG A 22 -8.06 -0.31 3.20
C ARG A 22 -8.14 0.16 4.63
N LEU A 23 -9.34 0.46 5.11
CA LEU A 23 -9.61 0.82 6.50
C LEU A 23 -10.40 -0.31 7.14
N LEU A 24 -9.89 -0.82 8.25
CA LEU A 24 -10.51 -1.83 9.08
C LEU A 24 -10.65 -1.25 10.48
N ASP A 25 -11.87 -1.27 11.01
CA ASP A 25 -12.16 -0.82 12.36
C ASP A 25 -12.59 -2.02 13.21
N ILE A 26 -12.02 -2.15 14.41
CA ILE A 26 -12.26 -3.27 15.32
C ILE A 26 -12.97 -2.72 16.55
N VAL A 27 -14.28 -2.96 16.60
CA VAL A 27 -15.11 -2.59 17.74
C VAL A 27 -14.83 -3.58 18.89
N GLN A 28 -14.25 -3.09 19.99
CA GLN A 28 -13.83 -3.85 21.18
C GLN A 28 -12.66 -4.84 20.93
N PRO A 29 -11.41 -4.34 20.89
CA PRO A 29 -10.25 -5.22 20.78
C PRO A 29 -10.06 -6.02 22.09
N ASN A 30 -10.01 -7.35 22.00
CA ASN A 30 -9.51 -8.19 23.07
C ASN A 30 -7.97 -8.26 23.01
N ALA A 31 -7.30 -8.46 24.14
CA ALA A 31 -5.83 -8.55 24.21
C ALA A 31 -5.27 -9.65 23.31
N GLN A 32 -5.99 -10.77 23.19
CA GLN A 32 -5.64 -11.86 22.27
C GLN A 32 -5.71 -11.45 20.79
N THR A 33 -6.64 -10.57 20.43
CA THR A 33 -6.82 -10.11 19.06
C THR A 33 -5.71 -9.15 18.65
N VAL A 34 -5.22 -8.31 19.56
CA VAL A 34 -4.07 -7.42 19.31
C VAL A 34 -2.80 -8.23 19.04
N ASP A 35 -2.52 -9.23 19.87
CA ASP A 35 -1.39 -10.14 19.69
C ASP A 35 -1.46 -10.92 18.37
N ALA A 36 -2.66 -11.34 17.97
CA ALA A 36 -2.88 -12.04 16.71
C ALA A 36 -2.63 -11.14 15.49
N LEU A 37 -3.00 -9.85 15.56
CA LEU A 37 -2.77 -8.88 14.49
C LEU A 37 -1.28 -8.54 14.32
N MET A 38 -0.52 -8.50 15.41
CA MET A 38 0.94 -8.27 15.35
C MET A 38 1.71 -9.49 14.83
N LYS A 39 1.22 -10.70 15.06
CA LYS A 39 1.84 -11.96 14.60
C LYS A 39 1.39 -12.37 13.20
N LEU A 40 0.48 -11.63 12.57
CA LEU A 40 -0.04 -11.99 11.27
C LEU A 40 1.05 -11.82 10.20
N ASP A 41 1.38 -12.90 9.49
CA ASP A 41 2.26 -12.81 8.32
C ASP A 41 1.52 -12.11 7.18
N LEU A 42 1.79 -10.81 7.05
CA LEU A 42 1.30 -10.01 5.95
C LEU A 42 2.17 -10.24 4.71
N ALA A 43 1.54 -10.25 3.53
CA ALA A 43 2.26 -10.39 2.27
C ALA A 43 3.27 -9.23 2.10
N ALA A 44 4.47 -9.57 1.64
CA ALA A 44 5.51 -8.58 1.36
C ALA A 44 4.99 -7.51 0.38
N GLY A 45 5.06 -6.23 0.78
CA GLY A 45 4.57 -5.09 0.01
C GLY A 45 3.27 -4.46 0.52
N VAL A 46 2.66 -5.01 1.58
CA VAL A 46 1.54 -4.36 2.29
C VAL A 46 2.07 -3.59 3.49
N ASN A 47 1.76 -2.29 3.57
CA ASN A 47 2.03 -1.47 4.75
C ASN A 47 0.77 -1.40 5.62
N VAL A 48 0.91 -1.66 6.92
CA VAL A 48 -0.18 -1.63 7.91
C VAL A 48 0.20 -0.66 9.02
N GLU A 49 -0.72 0.24 9.35
CA GLU A 49 -0.61 1.20 10.45
C GLU A 49 -1.71 0.89 11.47
N ILE A 50 -1.33 0.62 12.73
CA ILE A 50 -2.26 0.36 13.83
C ILE A 50 -2.31 1.61 14.71
N LYS A 51 -3.50 2.19 14.90
CA LYS A 51 -3.74 3.30 15.84
C LYS A 51 -4.59 2.80 17.00
N LEU A 52 -4.06 2.91 18.22
CA LEU A 52 -4.81 2.73 19.46
C LEU A 52 -5.29 4.12 19.90
N ALA A 53 -6.60 4.29 20.08
CA ALA A 53 -7.22 5.50 20.63
C ALA A 53 -7.26 5.43 22.17
#